data_AF-A0A0C2YMG1-F1
#
_entry.id   AF-A0A0C2YMG1-F1
#
_cell.length_a   1.000
_cell.length_b   1.000
_cell.length_c   1.000
_cell.angle_alpha   90.00
_cell.angle_beta   90.00
_cell.angle_gamma   90.00
#
_symmetry.space_group_name_H-M   'P 1'
#
loop_
_entity.id
_entity.type
_entity.pdbx_description
1 polymer ?
#
loop_
_entity_poly.entity_id
_entity_poly.type
_entity_poly.pdbx_seq_one_letter_code
_entity_poly.pdbx_strand_id
1 'polypeptide(L)'
;FICDLVPDSTKVGQGPQRETDKAQSVVWTSDDRIKVILVDTPGFDDARETDEDNLETIATYLKTEHRSQTPQLCGLVYVHMSTDIQVEAASRCIGMFEESYGLHSMKNVAIITTMWDKVTSQTEQREKELEALFKPLLEDGAVIMRHDRSCESASAIINHLL
;
A
#
# COMPACT_ATOMS: atom_id res chain seq x y z
N PHE A 1 -9.11 0.20 0.60
CA PHE A 1 -8.24 0.12 1.78
C PHE A 1 -8.43 1.34 2.68
N ILE A 2 -7.94 2.54 2.32
CA ILE A 2 -8.06 3.72 3.21
C ILE A 2 -9.52 3.99 3.56
N CYS A 3 -10.47 3.96 2.62
CA CYS A 3 -11.91 4.12 2.95
C CYS A 3 -12.50 3.04 3.86
N ASP A 4 -11.93 1.83 3.86
CA ASP A 4 -12.42 0.74 4.71
C ASP A 4 -12.03 0.98 6.18
N LEU A 5 -10.96 1.76 6.42
CA LEU A 5 -10.47 2.19 7.74
C LEU A 5 -11.04 3.57 8.15
N VAL A 6 -11.00 4.45 7.15
CA VAL A 6 -11.44 5.83 6.93
C VAL A 6 -12.78 6.07 6.23
N PRO A 7 -13.98 5.72 6.72
CA PRO A 7 -15.20 5.93 5.91
C PRO A 7 -15.33 7.36 5.39
N ASP A 8 -15.70 7.52 4.11
CA ASP A 8 -15.84 8.79 3.38
C ASP A 8 -14.57 9.66 3.27
N SER A 9 -13.38 9.11 3.58
CA SER A 9 -12.13 9.88 3.60
C SER A 9 -11.42 10.02 2.26
N THR A 10 -11.62 9.08 1.33
CA THR A 10 -11.09 9.15 -0.04
C THR A 10 -12.15 8.72 -1.07
N LYS A 11 -11.93 9.02 -2.34
CA LYS A 11 -12.80 8.52 -3.42
C LYS A 11 -12.45 7.07 -3.73
N VAL A 12 -13.44 6.19 -3.72
CA VAL A 12 -13.24 4.77 -4.03
C VAL A 12 -13.44 4.54 -5.52
N GLY A 13 -12.37 4.21 -6.22
CA GLY A 13 -12.39 3.75 -7.62
C GLY A 13 -13.45 2.68 -7.89
N GLN A 14 -14.46 3.00 -8.72
CA GLN A 14 -15.48 2.04 -9.17
C GLN A 14 -15.21 1.49 -10.59
N GLY A 15 -14.10 1.89 -11.23
CA GLY A 15 -13.77 1.52 -12.63
C GLY A 15 -12.26 1.47 -12.92
N PRO A 16 -11.87 1.21 -14.19
CA PRO A 16 -10.46 1.05 -14.60
C PRO A 16 -9.69 2.38 -14.77
N GLN A 17 -10.30 3.53 -14.46
CA GLN A 17 -9.67 4.85 -14.55
C GLN A 17 -9.37 5.39 -13.14
N ARG A 18 -8.28 6.16 -13.02
CA ARG A 18 -7.93 6.88 -11.79
C ARG A 18 -9.10 7.73 -11.28
N GLU A 19 -9.34 7.65 -9.97
CA GLU A 19 -10.19 8.62 -9.24
C GLU A 19 -9.35 9.58 -8.36
N THR A 20 -8.08 9.25 -8.12
CA THR A 20 -7.12 10.04 -7.34
C THR A 20 -6.05 10.60 -8.27
N ASP A 21 -6.15 11.89 -8.60
CA ASP A 21 -5.20 12.61 -9.47
C ASP A 21 -4.04 13.26 -8.70
N LYS A 22 -4.14 13.33 -7.36
CA LYS A 22 -3.14 13.94 -6.47
C LYS A 22 -3.10 13.16 -5.16
N ALA A 23 -1.92 13.09 -4.55
CA ALA A 23 -1.79 12.50 -3.22
C ALA A 23 -2.67 13.25 -2.19
N GLN A 24 -3.28 12.49 -1.29
CA GLN A 24 -4.16 12.99 -0.24
C GLN A 24 -3.78 12.34 1.09
N SER A 25 -3.97 13.04 2.20
CA SER A 25 -3.72 12.45 3.53
C SER A 25 -4.98 12.38 4.36
N VAL A 26 -5.07 11.32 5.14
CA VAL A 26 -6.14 11.05 6.08
C VAL A 26 -5.51 10.68 7.41
N VAL A 27 -6.08 11.19 8.51
CA VAL A 27 -5.62 10.81 9.86
C VAL A 27 -6.49 9.67 10.37
N TRP A 28 -5.85 8.58 10.75
CA TRP A 28 -6.45 7.49 11.51
C TRP A 28 -5.82 7.45 12.91
N THR A 29 -6.56 6.96 13.91
CA THR A 29 -6.05 6.80 15.27
C THR A 29 -6.30 5.37 15.70
N SER A 30 -5.23 4.67 16.10
CA SER A 30 -5.33 3.30 16.62
C SER A 30 -6.02 3.25 17.98
N ASP A 31 -6.41 2.06 18.42
CA ASP A 31 -6.99 1.83 19.75
C ASP A 31 -6.03 2.25 20.87
N ASP A 32 -4.72 2.10 20.64
CA ASP A 32 -3.64 2.55 21.53
C ASP A 32 -3.38 4.07 21.45
N ARG A 33 -4.26 4.82 20.76
CA ARG A 33 -4.22 6.28 20.57
C ARG A 33 -3.00 6.79 19.79
N ILE A 34 -2.39 5.94 18.97
CA ILE A 34 -1.35 6.34 18.05
C ILE A 34 -2.02 7.01 16.84
N LYS A 35 -1.66 8.27 16.57
CA LYS A 35 -2.12 8.98 15.38
C LYS A 35 -1.24 8.60 14.19
N VAL A 36 -1.87 8.11 13.14
CA VAL A 36 -1.21 7.70 11.90
C VAL A 36 -1.73 8.59 10.77
N ILE A 37 -0.81 9.11 9.97
CA ILE A 37 -1.11 9.83 8.74
C ILE A 37 -1.01 8.83 7.60
N LEU A 38 -2.15 8.51 6.99
CA LEU A 38 -2.25 7.67 5.81
C LEU A 38 -2.19 8.56 4.59
N VAL A 39 -1.26 8.29 3.67
CA VAL A 39 -1.15 9.02 2.41
C VAL A 39 -1.67 8.13 1.29
N ASP A 40 -2.81 8.51 0.72
CA ASP A 40 -3.35 7.92 -0.50
C ASP A 40 -2.61 8.49 -1.71
N THR A 41 -2.18 7.64 -2.62
CA THR A 41 -1.35 8.02 -3.76
C THR A 41 -2.03 7.60 -5.05
N PRO A 42 -1.90 8.37 -6.15
CA PRO A 42 -2.33 7.90 -7.46
C PRO A 42 -1.72 6.52 -7.78
N GLY A 43 -2.46 5.68 -8.51
CA GLY A 43 -2.01 4.32 -8.82
C GLY A 43 -0.75 4.29 -9.70
N PHE A 44 0.19 3.43 -9.35
CA PHE A 44 1.49 3.28 -10.03
C PHE A 44 1.39 2.72 -11.46
N ASP A 45 0.37 1.91 -11.78
CA ASP A 45 0.25 1.18 -13.05
C ASP A 45 -0.27 2.00 -14.26
N ASP A 46 -0.23 3.33 -14.20
CA ASP A 46 -0.76 4.15 -15.29
C ASP A 46 0.33 4.39 -16.35
N ALA A 47 0.07 3.96 -17.60
CA ALA A 47 0.95 4.13 -18.77
C ALA A 47 1.23 5.61 -19.17
N ARG A 48 0.84 6.58 -18.33
CA ARG A 48 0.94 8.02 -18.55
C ARG A 48 2.04 8.68 -17.72
N GLU A 49 2.47 8.06 -16.63
CA GLU A 49 3.50 8.57 -15.72
C GLU A 49 4.47 7.44 -15.43
N THR A 50 5.76 7.75 -15.27
CA THR A 50 6.72 6.71 -14.89
C THR A 50 6.58 6.39 -13.40
N ASP A 51 6.99 5.19 -12.98
CA ASP A 51 7.05 4.84 -11.55
C ASP A 51 7.87 5.87 -10.75
N GLU A 52 8.89 6.47 -11.39
CA GLU A 52 9.72 7.56 -10.84
C GLU A 52 8.90 8.83 -10.56
N ASP A 53 8.05 9.28 -11.49
CA ASP A 53 7.22 10.49 -11.33
C ASP A 53 6.18 10.33 -10.20
N ASN A 54 5.59 9.14 -10.11
CA ASN A 54 4.64 8.79 -9.04
C ASN A 54 5.34 8.83 -7.67
N LEU A 55 6.55 8.27 -7.57
CA LEU A 55 7.35 8.28 -6.35
C LEU A 55 7.78 9.70 -5.96
N GLU A 56 8.27 10.50 -6.90
CA GLU A 56 8.67 11.90 -6.62
C GLU A 56 7.48 12.73 -6.13
N THR A 57 6.27 12.48 -6.66
CA THR A 57 5.05 13.14 -6.20
C THR A 57 4.75 12.81 -4.74
N ILE A 58 4.88 11.54 -4.35
CA ILE A 58 4.69 11.08 -2.97
C ILE A 58 5.75 11.69 -2.05
N ALA A 59 7.01 11.68 -2.48
CA ALA A 59 8.13 12.27 -1.76
C ALA A 59 7.95 13.76 -1.51
N THR A 60 7.57 14.47 -2.56
CA THR A 60 7.34 15.90 -2.53
C THR A 60 6.20 16.19 -1.57
N TYR A 61 5.11 15.43 -1.66
CA TYR A 61 3.98 15.54 -0.74
C TYR A 61 4.41 15.38 0.73
N LEU A 62 5.14 14.30 1.05
CA LEU A 62 5.63 14.03 2.39
C LEU A 62 6.57 15.13 2.92
N LYS A 63 7.43 15.70 2.06
CA LYS A 63 8.34 16.80 2.41
C LYS A 63 7.62 18.14 2.59
N THR A 64 6.60 18.43 1.79
CA THR A 64 5.92 19.74 1.79
C THR A 64 4.90 19.90 2.90
N GLU A 65 4.16 18.84 3.23
CA GLU A 65 3.09 18.87 4.24
C GLU A 65 3.64 18.78 5.67
N HIS A 66 4.90 18.37 5.84
CA HIS A 66 5.48 18.08 7.15
C HIS A 66 6.77 18.87 7.45
N ARG A 67 6.79 20.16 7.08
CA ARG A 67 7.96 21.06 7.23
C ARG A 67 8.43 21.29 8.67
N SER A 68 7.62 20.99 9.68
CA SER A 68 7.90 21.37 11.07
C SER A 68 8.55 20.25 11.89
N GLN A 69 8.31 18.99 11.53
CA GLN A 69 8.94 17.78 12.04
C GLN A 69 8.74 16.75 10.93
N THR A 70 9.79 16.19 10.35
CA THR A 70 9.64 15.10 9.36
C THR A 70 9.04 13.92 10.10
N PRO A 71 7.76 13.52 9.89
CA PRO A 71 7.26 12.31 10.51
C PRO A 71 8.13 11.16 10.01
N GLN A 72 8.49 10.28 10.93
CA GLN A 72 9.13 9.03 10.56
C GLN A 72 8.12 8.25 9.71
N LEU A 73 8.54 7.90 8.49
CA LEU A 73 7.80 6.98 7.65
C LEU A 73 7.75 5.63 8.37
N CYS A 74 6.58 5.26 8.89
CA CYS A 74 6.43 4.02 9.66
C CYS A 74 6.35 2.78 8.77
N GLY A 75 5.85 2.91 7.54
CA GLY A 75 5.77 1.80 6.61
C GLY A 75 5.10 2.11 5.28
N LEU A 76 5.12 1.11 4.41
CA LEU A 76 4.53 1.11 3.07
C LEU A 76 3.46 0.02 3.00
N VAL A 77 2.27 0.40 2.53
CA VAL A 77 1.21 -0.56 2.17
C VAL A 77 1.12 -0.61 0.66
N TYR A 78 1.53 -1.72 0.05
CA TYR A 78 1.39 -1.95 -1.39
C TYR A 78 0.12 -2.77 -1.66
N VAL A 79 -0.80 -2.24 -2.48
CA VAL A 79 -2.09 -2.89 -2.75
C VAL A 79 -2.02 -3.72 -4.02
N HIS A 80 -2.09 -5.04 -3.89
CA HIS A 80 -2.09 -6.00 -5.00
C HIS A 80 -3.48 -6.62 -5.19
N MET A 81 -3.90 -6.80 -6.44
CA MET A 81 -5.14 -7.55 -6.73
C MET A 81 -4.84 -9.04 -6.71
N SER A 82 -5.62 -9.82 -5.96
CA SER A 82 -5.38 -11.28 -5.83
C SER A 82 -5.45 -12.02 -7.17
N THR A 83 -6.19 -11.50 -8.16
CA THR A 83 -6.28 -12.07 -9.50
C THR A 83 -5.09 -11.74 -10.40
N ASP A 84 -4.24 -10.79 -10.01
CA ASP A 84 -3.12 -10.32 -10.84
C ASP A 84 -1.86 -11.15 -10.62
N ILE A 85 -1.14 -11.42 -11.70
CA ILE A 85 0.11 -12.19 -11.74
C ILE A 85 1.35 -11.29 -11.91
N GLN A 86 1.17 -10.01 -12.18
CA GLN A 86 2.28 -9.09 -12.40
C GLN A 86 2.88 -8.59 -11.08
N VAL A 87 3.95 -9.24 -10.63
CA VAL A 87 4.70 -8.84 -9.42
C VAL A 87 5.97 -8.04 -9.71
N GLU A 88 6.37 -7.95 -10.97
CA GLU A 88 7.56 -7.20 -11.40
C GLU A 88 7.39 -5.69 -11.14
N ALA A 89 6.21 -5.14 -11.45
CA ALA A 89 5.88 -3.75 -11.16
C ALA A 89 5.89 -3.48 -9.65
N ALA A 90 5.31 -4.38 -8.86
CA ALA A 90 5.31 -4.30 -7.41
C ALA A 90 6.73 -4.31 -6.82
N SER A 91 7.57 -5.25 -7.26
CA SER A 91 8.95 -5.36 -6.79
C SER A 91 9.78 -4.13 -7.15
N ARG A 92 9.62 -3.60 -8.37
CA ARG A 92 10.29 -2.37 -8.80
C ARG A 92 9.83 -1.16 -7.99
N CYS A 93 8.52 -0.98 -7.83
CA CYS A 93 7.96 0.11 -7.05
C CYS A 93 8.45 0.09 -5.59
N ILE A 94 8.44 -1.08 -4.96
CA ILE A 94 8.86 -1.25 -3.56
C ILE A 94 10.37 -0.99 -3.42
N GLY A 95 11.21 -1.55 -4.31
CA GLY A 95 12.66 -1.34 -4.29
C GLY A 95 13.04 0.13 -4.49
N MET A 96 12.40 0.81 -5.44
CA MET A 96 12.63 2.25 -5.66
C MET A 96 12.22 3.11 -4.46
N PHE A 97 11.14 2.71 -3.76
CA PHE A 97 10.68 3.38 -2.56
C PHE A 97 11.67 3.20 -1.39
N GLU A 98 12.24 2.00 -1.25
CA GLU A 98 13.31 1.70 -0.30
C GLU A 98 14.53 2.61 -0.52
N GLU A 99 15.05 2.65 -1.75
CA GLU A 99 16.24 3.42 -2.13
C GLU A 99 16.05 4.94 -1.95
N SER A 100 14.89 5.48 -2.32
CA SER A 100 14.68 6.92 -2.42
C SER A 100 14.21 7.58 -1.12
N TYR A 101 13.50 6.84 -0.26
CA TYR A 101 12.77 7.42 0.88
C TYR A 101 13.22 6.89 2.24
N GLY A 102 14.28 6.10 2.25
CA GLY A 102 14.86 5.61 3.49
C GLY A 102 13.85 4.73 4.23
N LEU A 103 13.18 3.82 3.52
CA LEU A 103 12.62 2.67 4.19
C LEU A 103 13.83 1.79 4.56
N HIS A 104 14.25 1.80 5.82
CA HIS A 104 15.51 1.14 6.21
C HIS A 104 15.35 -0.38 6.35
N SER A 105 14.13 -0.89 6.19
CA SER A 105 13.82 -2.30 6.34
C SER A 105 12.54 -2.67 5.60
N MET A 106 12.60 -3.77 4.84
CA MET A 106 11.42 -4.44 4.27
C MET A 106 10.43 -4.90 5.34
N LYS A 107 10.82 -4.99 6.62
CA LYS A 107 9.91 -5.23 7.76
C LYS A 107 8.82 -4.17 7.90
N ASN A 108 9.02 -3.00 7.32
CA ASN A 108 8.04 -1.93 7.29
C ASN A 108 7.22 -1.93 5.97
N VAL A 109 7.20 -3.04 5.22
CA VAL A 109 6.42 -3.21 4.00
C VAL A 109 5.34 -4.27 4.20
N ALA A 110 4.08 -3.90 3.98
CA ALA A 110 2.96 -4.81 3.88
C ALA A 110 2.40 -4.84 2.45
N ILE A 111 2.49 -5.99 1.80
CA ILE A 111 1.82 -6.27 0.53
C ILE A 111 0.42 -6.78 0.86
N ILE A 112 -0.60 -5.98 0.57
CA ILE A 112 -1.99 -6.36 0.86
C ILE A 112 -2.64 -6.92 -0.40
N THR A 113 -3.32 -8.05 -0.26
CA THR A 113 -4.03 -8.69 -1.37
C THR A 113 -5.52 -8.43 -1.25
N THR A 114 -6.13 -7.96 -2.35
CA THR A 114 -7.53 -7.53 -2.41
C THR A 114 -8.34 -8.30 -3.45
N MET A 115 -9.63 -8.01 -3.59
CA MET A 115 -10.55 -8.59 -4.60
C MET A 115 -10.65 -10.13 -4.55
N TRP A 116 -10.54 -10.70 -3.36
CA TRP A 116 -10.61 -12.14 -3.16
C TRP A 116 -11.98 -12.75 -3.51
N ASP A 117 -13.02 -11.94 -3.53
CA ASP A 117 -14.35 -12.28 -4.04
C ASP A 117 -14.34 -12.63 -5.54
N LYS A 118 -13.32 -12.21 -6.29
CA LYS A 118 -13.15 -12.51 -7.72
C LYS A 118 -12.37 -13.80 -7.99
N VAL A 119 -11.77 -14.41 -6.97
CA VAL A 119 -11.04 -15.68 -7.11
C VAL A 119 -12.05 -16.81 -7.17
N THR A 120 -12.30 -17.32 -8.37
CA THR A 120 -13.40 -18.26 -8.65
C THR A 120 -13.17 -19.69 -8.15
N SER A 121 -11.91 -20.09 -7.89
CA SER A 121 -11.58 -21.39 -7.28
C SER A 121 -10.17 -21.40 -6.69
N GLN A 122 -9.94 -22.30 -5.71
CA GLN A 122 -8.63 -22.58 -5.11
C GLN A 122 -7.93 -21.38 -4.43
N THR A 123 -8.64 -20.67 -3.56
CA THR A 123 -8.12 -19.52 -2.80
C THR A 123 -6.79 -19.81 -2.09
N GLU A 124 -6.68 -20.95 -1.39
CA GLU A 124 -5.43 -21.34 -0.70
C GLU A 124 -4.27 -21.59 -1.66
N GLN A 125 -4.54 -22.14 -2.85
CA GLN A 125 -3.52 -22.32 -3.88
C GLN A 125 -3.07 -20.97 -4.41
N ARG A 126 -4.01 -20.05 -4.60
CA ARG A 126 -3.72 -18.70 -5.06
C ARG A 126 -2.91 -17.89 -4.05
N GLU A 127 -3.19 -18.05 -2.75
CA GLU A 127 -2.38 -17.46 -1.68
C GLU A 127 -0.93 -17.95 -1.77
N LYS A 128 -0.70 -19.26 -1.91
CA LYS A 128 0.64 -19.84 -2.09
C LYS A 128 1.35 -19.35 -3.36
N GLU A 129 0.62 -19.16 -4.45
CA GLU A 129 1.18 -18.60 -5.68
C GLU A 129 1.64 -17.16 -5.46
N LEU A 130 0.84 -16.32 -4.80
CA LEU A 130 1.22 -14.95 -4.49
C LEU A 130 2.42 -14.90 -3.54
N GLU A 131 2.45 -15.73 -2.51
CA GLU A 131 3.62 -15.89 -1.63
C GLU A 131 4.88 -16.27 -2.42
N ALA A 132 4.76 -17.21 -3.37
CA ALA A 132 5.87 -17.61 -4.22
C ALA A 132 6.34 -16.49 -5.16
N LEU A 133 5.41 -15.71 -5.70
CA LEU A 133 5.71 -14.58 -6.57
C LEU A 133 6.39 -13.42 -5.82
N PHE A 134 5.97 -13.15 -4.59
CA PHE A 134 6.55 -12.10 -3.74
C PHE A 134 7.72 -12.58 -2.87
N LYS A 135 8.14 -13.84 -3.04
CA LYS A 135 9.17 -14.48 -2.22
C LYS A 135 10.43 -13.63 -1.98
N PRO A 136 11.01 -12.95 -2.98
CA PRO A 136 12.21 -12.12 -2.73
C PRO A 136 11.97 -11.03 -1.67
N LEU A 137 10.84 -10.33 -1.73
CA LEU A 137 10.50 -9.28 -0.76
C LEU A 137 10.19 -9.88 0.62
N LEU A 138 9.55 -11.05 0.65
CA LEU A 138 9.23 -11.76 1.90
C LEU A 138 10.49 -12.26 2.60
N GLU A 139 11.50 -12.72 1.84
CA GLU A 139 12.79 -13.15 2.39
C GLU A 139 13.57 -11.98 3.03
N ASP A 140 13.37 -10.75 2.54
CA ASP A 140 13.95 -9.53 3.12
C ASP A 140 13.14 -8.96 4.30
N GLY A 141 11.96 -9.54 4.58
CA GLY A 141 11.17 -9.26 5.77
C GLY A 141 9.85 -8.54 5.53
N ALA A 142 9.47 -8.29 4.28
CA ALA A 142 8.12 -7.83 3.97
C ALA A 142 7.08 -8.89 4.35
N VAL A 143 5.84 -8.46 4.55
CA VAL A 143 4.73 -9.37 4.82
C VAL A 143 3.68 -9.30 3.72
N ILE A 144 3.00 -10.41 3.49
CA ILE A 144 1.79 -10.46 2.68
C ILE A 144 0.58 -10.65 3.59
N MET A 145 -0.44 -9.82 3.43
CA MET A 145 -1.65 -9.86 4.25
C MET A 145 -2.90 -9.78 3.37
N ARG A 146 -3.97 -10.45 3.80
CA ARG A 146 -5.26 -10.39 3.11
C ARG A 146 -6.08 -9.22 3.63
N HIS A 147 -6.61 -8.41 2.70
CA HIS A 147 -7.58 -7.36 3.01
C HIS A 147 -8.96 -7.76 2.46
N ASP A 148 -9.95 -7.89 3.33
CA ASP A 148 -11.29 -8.38 3.01
C ASP A 148 -12.34 -7.25 2.91
N ARG A 149 -11.87 -6.01 2.83
CA ARG A 149 -12.70 -4.78 2.82
C ARG A 149 -13.39 -4.48 4.15
N SER A 150 -12.96 -5.11 5.23
CA SER A 150 -13.39 -4.75 6.59
C SER A 150 -12.48 -3.69 7.21
N CYS A 151 -12.99 -2.98 8.22
CA CYS A 151 -12.20 -2.06 9.03
C CYS A 151 -11.21 -2.85 9.90
N GLU A 152 -11.61 -4.05 10.32
CA GLU A 152 -10.82 -4.99 11.12
C GLU A 152 -9.56 -5.43 10.38
N SER A 153 -9.66 -5.86 9.12
CA SER A 153 -8.48 -6.22 8.33
C SER A 153 -7.60 -5.00 8.05
N ALA A 154 -8.20 -3.83 7.76
CA ALA A 154 -7.44 -2.62 7.49
C ALA A 154 -6.65 -2.13 8.72
N SER A 155 -7.29 -2.12 9.88
CA SER A 155 -6.65 -1.73 11.15
C SER A 155 -5.56 -2.73 11.56
N ALA A 156 -5.78 -4.03 11.38
CA ALA A 156 -4.77 -5.06 11.63
C ALA A 156 -3.51 -4.87 10.75
N ILE A 157 -3.70 -4.52 9.48
CA ILE A 157 -2.59 -4.20 8.55
C ILE A 157 -1.81 -2.98 9.02
N ILE A 158 -2.48 -1.88 9.38
CA ILE A 158 -1.78 -0.68 9.86
C ILE A 158 -1.07 -0.96 11.18
N ASN A 159 -1.71 -1.62 12.13
CA ASN A 159 -1.12 -1.96 13.41
C ASN A 159 0.11 -2.89 13.29
N HIS A 160 0.19 -3.71 12.23
CA HIS A 160 1.38 -4.51 11.97
C HIS A 160 2.62 -3.66 11.64
N LEU A 161 2.42 -2.48 11.05
CA LEU A 161 3.48 -1.57 10.62
C LEU A 161 3.88 -0.53 11.68
N LEU A 162 3.19 -0.49 12.83
CA LEU A 162 3.48 0.40 13.96
C LEU A 162 4.39 -0.29 14.99
#